data_AF-A0A9D7Z1N5-F1
#
_entry.id   AF-A0A9D7Z1N5-F1
#
_cell.length_a   1.000
_cell.length_b   1.000
_cell.length_c   1.000
_cell.angle_alpha   90.00
_cell.angle_beta   90.00
_cell.angle_gamma   90.00
#
_symmetry.space_group_name_H-M   'P 1'
#
loop_
_entity.id
_entity.type
_entity.pdbx_description
1 polymer ?
#
loop_
_entity_poly.entity_id
_entity_poly.type
_entity_poly.pdbx_seq_one_letter_code
_entity_poly.pdbx_strand_id
1 'polypeptide(L)'
;RAAVQELAKNFKDDLQTKTFLKQRATQDDNYNVRRAAVQELAKHFKYQLELFEIYYQCGVNDPFKDSHEPFFKPNPRRIALEIIIKQFPQDDQTLPLLRDRAENDPDEKVREFAQKKLAELEK
;
A
#
# COMPACT_ATOMS: atom_id res chain seq x y z
N ARG A 1 7.52 -12.42 -5.22
CA ARG A 1 7.51 -11.09 -5.89
C ARG A 1 7.49 -11.20 -7.41
N ALA A 2 8.52 -11.73 -8.08
CA ALA A 2 8.62 -11.71 -9.55
C ALA A 2 7.39 -12.33 -10.26
N ALA A 3 6.91 -13.48 -9.80
CA ALA A 3 5.70 -14.11 -10.35
C ALA A 3 4.45 -13.22 -10.26
N VAL A 4 4.30 -12.45 -9.17
CA VAL A 4 3.17 -11.51 -8.99
C VAL A 4 3.26 -10.35 -9.99
N GLN A 5 4.47 -9.86 -10.25
CA GLN A 5 4.70 -8.77 -11.20
C GLN A 5 4.43 -9.22 -12.64
N GLU A 6 4.91 -10.40 -13.03
CA GLU A 6 4.67 -10.96 -14.36
C GLU A 6 3.19 -11.28 -14.59
N LEU A 7 2.49 -11.82 -13.58
CA LEU A 7 1.06 -12.07 -13.68
C LEU A 7 0.28 -10.77 -13.95
N ALA A 8 0.51 -9.73 -13.14
CA ALA A 8 -0.19 -8.46 -13.28
C ALA A 8 0.10 -7.77 -14.63
N LYS A 9 1.34 -7.86 -15.11
CA LYS A 9 1.76 -7.26 -16.37
C LYS A 9 1.09 -7.92 -17.58
N ASN A 10 1.01 -9.24 -17.58
CA ASN A 10 0.55 -10.02 -18.75
C ASN A 10 -0.97 -10.27 -18.75
N PHE A 11 -1.64 -10.15 -17.60
CA PHE A 11 -3.06 -10.50 -17.44
C PHE A 11 -3.88 -9.39 -16.74
N LYS A 12 -3.58 -8.12 -17.05
CA LYS A 12 -4.25 -6.95 -16.44
C LYS A 12 -5.77 -6.85 -16.68
N ASP A 13 -6.27 -7.50 -17.73
CA ASP A 13 -7.71 -7.49 -18.09
C ASP A 13 -8.45 -8.71 -17.54
N ASP A 14 -7.75 -9.61 -16.83
CA ASP A 14 -8.32 -10.81 -16.23
C ASP A 14 -8.79 -10.55 -14.79
N LEU A 15 -10.09 -10.78 -14.56
CA LEU A 15 -10.73 -10.66 -13.25
C LEU A 15 -10.15 -11.66 -12.22
N GLN A 16 -9.70 -12.84 -12.65
CA GLN A 16 -9.06 -13.81 -11.77
C GLN A 16 -7.70 -13.31 -11.30
N THR A 17 -6.94 -12.68 -12.19
CA THR A 17 -5.67 -12.04 -11.85
C THR A 17 -5.87 -10.95 -10.81
N LYS A 18 -6.88 -10.07 -10.97
CA LYS A 18 -7.22 -9.06 -9.94
C LYS A 18 -7.54 -9.71 -8.60
N THR A 19 -8.37 -10.76 -8.60
CA THR A 19 -8.78 -11.47 -7.39
C THR A 19 -7.60 -12.11 -6.67
N PHE A 20 -6.70 -12.76 -7.41
CA PHE A 20 -5.47 -13.33 -6.88
C PHE A 20 -4.58 -12.26 -6.23
N LEU A 21 -4.41 -11.11 -6.89
CA LEU A 21 -3.63 -10.01 -6.32
C LEU A 21 -4.24 -9.45 -5.03
N LYS A 22 -5.58 -9.32 -4.94
CA LYS A 22 -6.25 -8.91 -3.70
C LYS A 22 -5.96 -9.88 -2.53
N GLN A 23 -6.01 -11.19 -2.79
CA GLN A 23 -5.66 -12.21 -1.79
C GLN A 23 -4.19 -12.11 -1.38
N ARG A 24 -3.27 -11.96 -2.34
CA ARG A 24 -1.84 -11.83 -2.04
C ARG A 24 -1.51 -10.53 -1.31
N ALA A 25 -2.23 -9.45 -1.56
CA ALA A 25 -2.06 -8.18 -0.87
C ALA A 25 -2.41 -8.25 0.63
N THR A 26 -3.34 -9.14 1.00
CA THR A 26 -3.94 -9.17 2.35
C THR A 26 -3.52 -10.37 3.20
N GLN A 27 -3.24 -11.52 2.58
CA GLN A 27 -3.11 -12.80 3.30
C GLN A 27 -1.75 -13.48 3.11
N ASP A 28 -0.87 -12.99 2.23
CA ASP A 28 0.41 -13.65 2.00
C ASP A 28 1.37 -13.46 3.19
N ASP A 29 2.05 -14.52 3.62
CA ASP A 29 2.99 -14.45 4.74
C ASP A 29 4.20 -13.57 4.44
N ASN A 30 4.60 -13.48 3.16
CA ASN A 30 5.78 -12.74 2.74
C ASN A 30 5.44 -11.29 2.42
N TYR A 31 5.97 -10.35 3.21
CA TYR A 31 5.75 -8.92 3.01
C TYR A 31 6.17 -8.43 1.61
N ASN A 32 7.18 -9.04 0.98
CA ASN A 32 7.60 -8.68 -0.37
C ASN A 32 6.56 -9.07 -1.42
N VAL A 33 5.76 -10.11 -1.15
CA VAL A 33 4.64 -10.52 -1.98
C VAL A 33 3.45 -9.61 -1.75
N ARG A 34 3.08 -9.35 -0.49
CA ARG A 34 2.00 -8.41 -0.15
C ARG A 34 2.23 -7.03 -0.76
N ARG A 35 3.41 -6.45 -0.53
CA ARG A 35 3.82 -5.17 -1.12
C ARG A 35 3.68 -5.16 -2.64
N ALA A 36 4.18 -6.20 -3.29
CA ALA A 36 4.15 -6.26 -4.75
C ALA A 36 2.72 -6.36 -5.26
N ALA A 37 1.88 -7.18 -4.62
CA ALA A 37 0.47 -7.27 -4.99
C ALA A 37 -0.25 -5.93 -4.84
N VAL A 38 -0.01 -5.19 -3.74
CA VAL A 38 -0.53 -3.82 -3.54
C VAL A 38 -0.06 -2.87 -4.65
N GLN A 39 1.23 -2.87 -4.98
CA GLN A 39 1.79 -2.02 -6.05
C GLN A 39 1.21 -2.36 -7.42
N GLU A 40 1.12 -3.65 -7.75
CA GLU A 40 0.61 -4.09 -9.05
C GLU A 40 -0.89 -3.83 -9.19
N LEU A 41 -1.68 -3.99 -8.11
CA LEU A 41 -3.08 -3.55 -8.07
C LEU A 41 -3.17 -2.06 -8.43
N ALA A 42 -2.40 -1.23 -7.74
CA ALA A 42 -2.41 0.21 -7.95
C ALA A 42 -1.92 0.62 -9.34
N LYS A 43 -1.02 -0.15 -9.96
CA LYS A 43 -0.44 0.16 -11.25
C LYS A 43 -1.33 -0.27 -12.42
N HIS A 44 -1.93 -1.45 -12.33
CA HIS A 44 -2.63 -2.09 -13.43
C HIS A 44 -4.16 -1.98 -13.34
N PHE A 45 -4.72 -1.69 -12.17
CA PHE A 45 -6.17 -1.61 -11.91
C PHE A 45 -6.58 -0.25 -11.32
N LYS A 46 -6.06 0.83 -11.90
CA LYS A 46 -6.18 2.21 -11.38
C LYS A 46 -7.63 2.68 -11.22
N TYR A 47 -7.84 3.58 -10.24
CA TYR A 47 -9.08 4.32 -10.02
C TYR A 47 -10.33 3.48 -9.71
N GLN A 48 -10.14 2.21 -9.34
CA GLN A 48 -11.22 1.38 -8.81
C GLN A 48 -11.36 1.68 -7.32
N LEU A 49 -12.46 2.35 -6.94
CA LEU A 49 -12.76 2.68 -5.54
C LEU A 49 -12.77 1.44 -4.63
N GLU A 50 -13.17 0.28 -5.17
CA GLU A 50 -13.11 -1.01 -4.45
C GLU A 50 -11.71 -1.45 -4.01
N LEU A 51 -10.64 -0.83 -4.52
CA LEU A 51 -9.27 -1.12 -4.11
C LEU A 51 -8.79 -0.25 -2.94
N PHE A 52 -9.51 0.85 -2.66
CA PHE A 52 -9.19 1.73 -1.53
C PHE A 52 -9.09 0.94 -0.23
N GLU A 53 -10.08 0.10 0.06
CA GLU A 53 -10.12 -0.71 1.28
C GLU A 53 -8.89 -1.64 1.39
N ILE A 54 -8.44 -2.24 0.30
CA ILE A 54 -7.24 -3.10 0.30
C ILE A 54 -5.99 -2.27 0.67
N TYR A 55 -5.87 -1.07 0.13
CA TYR A 55 -4.75 -0.18 0.46
C TYR A 55 -4.86 0.31 1.90
N TYR A 56 -6.04 0.72 2.34
CA TYR A 56 -6.29 1.19 3.69
C TYR A 56 -5.91 0.13 4.72
N GLN A 57 -6.44 -1.09 4.56
CA GLN A 57 -6.13 -2.23 5.42
C GLN A 57 -4.65 -2.58 5.40
N CYS A 58 -3.99 -2.50 4.23
CA CYS A 58 -2.55 -2.66 4.16
C CYS A 58 -1.84 -1.58 5.00
N GLY A 59 -2.21 -0.30 4.86
CA GLY A 59 -1.64 0.82 5.62
C GLY A 59 -1.80 0.67 7.13
N VAL A 60 -2.94 0.18 7.59
CA VAL A 60 -3.26 0.07 9.03
C VAL A 60 -2.74 -1.22 9.66
N ASN A 61 -2.90 -2.36 8.98
CA ASN A 61 -2.84 -3.69 9.60
C ASN A 61 -1.71 -4.59 9.08
N ASP A 62 -0.93 -4.18 8.06
CA ASP A 62 0.13 -5.06 7.56
C ASP A 62 1.16 -5.38 8.66
N PRO A 63 1.41 -6.68 8.94
CA PRO A 63 2.19 -7.12 10.09
C PRO A 63 3.71 -7.00 9.87
N PHE A 64 4.18 -6.08 9.02
CA PHE A 64 5.60 -5.86 8.76
C PHE A 64 6.36 -5.51 10.05
N LYS A 65 7.36 -6.34 10.40
CA LYS A 65 8.12 -6.26 11.66
C LYS A 65 9.56 -5.76 11.50
N ASP A 66 10.06 -5.56 10.28
CA ASP A 66 11.49 -5.45 10.05
C ASP A 66 11.94 -4.04 9.64
N SER A 67 12.10 -3.16 10.62
CA SER A 67 12.58 -1.78 10.44
C SER A 67 14.07 -1.68 10.05
N HIS A 68 14.83 -2.77 10.20
CA HIS A 68 16.26 -2.88 9.90
C HIS A 68 16.54 -3.25 8.44
N GLU A 69 15.51 -3.58 7.66
CA GLU A 69 15.63 -3.78 6.24
C GLU A 69 16.19 -2.49 5.56
N PRO A 70 17.15 -2.63 4.64
CA PRO A 70 17.73 -1.51 3.92
C PRO A 70 16.67 -0.59 3.30
N PHE A 71 16.95 0.71 3.20
CA PHE A 71 16.02 1.73 2.67
C PHE A 71 15.33 1.36 1.33
N PHE A 72 15.97 0.53 0.50
CA PHE A 72 15.42 0.04 -0.77
C PHE A 72 14.41 -1.12 -0.66
N LYS A 73 14.06 -1.58 0.55
CA LYS A 73 12.99 -2.54 0.80
C LYS A 73 11.79 -1.82 1.43
N PRO A 74 10.83 -1.37 0.62
CA PRO A 74 9.73 -0.58 1.16
C PRO A 74 8.85 -1.41 2.09
N ASN A 75 8.53 -0.86 3.26
CA ASN A 75 7.47 -1.30 4.14
C ASN A 75 6.12 -1.25 3.39
N PRO A 76 5.31 -2.34 3.37
CA PRO A 76 4.02 -2.36 2.70
C PRO A 76 3.07 -1.23 3.13
N ARG A 77 3.08 -0.84 4.41
CA ARG A 77 2.26 0.23 4.96
C ARG A 77 2.59 1.58 4.32
N ARG A 78 3.88 1.92 4.25
CA ARG A 78 4.37 3.13 3.57
C ARG A 78 3.91 3.18 2.11
N ILE A 79 4.01 2.06 1.40
CA ILE A 79 3.61 1.97 -0.01
C ILE A 79 2.10 2.16 -0.17
N ALA A 80 1.30 1.58 0.73
CA ALA A 80 -0.14 1.79 0.72
C ALA A 80 -0.50 3.28 0.93
N LEU A 81 0.14 3.96 1.88
CA LEU A 81 -0.05 5.40 2.07
C LEU A 81 0.30 6.21 0.82
N GLU A 82 1.43 5.89 0.18
CA GLU A 82 1.85 6.53 -1.07
C GLU A 82 0.83 6.34 -2.20
N ILE A 83 0.24 5.14 -2.31
CA ILE A 83 -0.82 4.84 -3.28
C ILE A 83 -2.09 5.62 -2.96
N ILE A 84 -2.51 5.65 -1.70
CA ILE A 84 -3.73 6.32 -1.25
C ILE A 84 -3.63 7.83 -1.54
N ILE A 85 -2.53 8.48 -1.14
CA ILE A 85 -2.28 9.90 -1.45
C ILE A 85 -2.38 10.16 -2.95
N LYS A 86 -1.82 9.28 -3.78
CA LYS A 86 -1.75 9.49 -5.23
C LYS A 86 -3.09 9.25 -5.94
N GLN A 87 -3.84 8.23 -5.53
CA GLN A 87 -5.03 7.78 -6.25
C GLN A 87 -6.33 8.25 -5.62
N PHE A 88 -6.33 8.54 -4.32
CA PHE A 88 -7.50 8.94 -3.54
C PHE A 88 -7.21 10.20 -2.69
N PRO A 89 -6.63 11.27 -3.26
CA PRO A 89 -6.26 12.46 -2.48
C PRO A 89 -7.46 13.20 -1.89
N GLN A 90 -8.66 13.02 -2.46
CA GLN A 90 -9.90 13.67 -2.03
C GLN A 90 -10.80 12.74 -1.21
N ASP A 91 -10.36 11.53 -0.89
CA ASP A 91 -11.10 10.64 -0.02
C ASP A 91 -10.99 11.14 1.43
N ASP A 92 -12.14 11.24 2.12
CA ASP A 92 -12.23 11.78 3.48
C ASP A 92 -11.39 10.98 4.50
N GLN A 93 -11.05 9.72 4.19
CA GLN A 93 -10.21 8.87 5.04
C GLN A 93 -8.70 9.06 4.81
N THR A 94 -8.27 9.72 3.73
CA THR A 94 -6.85 9.86 3.39
C THR A 94 -6.08 10.66 4.46
N LEU A 95 -6.58 11.83 4.87
CA LEU A 95 -5.93 12.64 5.91
C LEU A 95 -6.01 12.00 7.31
N PRO A 96 -7.17 11.50 7.78
CA PRO A 96 -7.25 10.76 9.04
C PRO A 96 -6.27 9.57 9.12
N LEU A 97 -6.17 8.78 8.05
CA LEU A 97 -5.21 7.68 7.98
C LEU A 97 -3.77 8.17 8.14
N LEU A 98 -3.39 9.24 7.42
CA LEU A 98 -2.03 9.77 7.52
C LEU A 98 -1.73 10.30 8.92
N ARG A 99 -2.67 11.00 9.57
CA ARG A 99 -2.48 11.51 10.95
C ARG A 99 -2.27 10.36 11.94
N ASP A 100 -3.13 9.35 11.87
CA ASP A 100 -3.00 8.17 12.72
C ASP A 100 -1.66 7.44 12.47
N ARG A 101 -1.25 7.25 11.21
CA ARG A 101 0.04 6.61 10.89
C ARG A 101 1.25 7.48 11.25
N ALA A 102 1.13 8.80 11.24
CA ALA A 102 2.18 9.72 11.65
C ALA A 102 2.48 9.63 13.16
N GLU A 103 1.47 9.35 13.97
CA GLU A 103 1.56 9.29 15.43
C GLU A 103 1.79 7.85 15.94
N ASN A 104 1.05 6.88 15.40
CA ASN A 104 0.87 5.57 16.00
C ASN A 104 1.49 4.41 15.21
N ASP A 105 2.02 4.64 14.00
CA ASP A 105 2.58 3.54 13.22
C ASP A 105 3.80 2.94 13.94
N PRO A 106 3.89 1.60 14.15
CA PRO A 106 5.03 1.01 14.86
C PRO A 106 6.38 1.15 14.13
N ASP A 107 6.39 1.42 12.82
CA ASP A 107 7.60 1.63 12.05
C ASP A 107 7.91 3.13 11.92
N GLU A 108 9.08 3.52 12.41
CA GLU A 108 9.54 4.92 12.41
C GLU A 108 9.59 5.55 11.01
N LYS A 109 10.01 4.79 10.00
CA LYS A 109 10.08 5.30 8.62
C LYS A 109 8.69 5.54 8.03
N VAL A 110 7.68 4.81 8.49
CA VAL A 110 6.28 5.06 8.10
C VAL A 110 5.78 6.33 8.79
N ARG A 111 6.06 6.52 10.09
CA ARG A 111 5.71 7.74 10.82
C ARG A 111 6.32 8.98 10.17
N GLU A 112 7.63 8.98 9.91
CA GLU A 112 8.35 10.09 9.26
C GLU A 112 7.77 10.42 7.88
N PHE A 113 7.49 9.39 7.07
CA PHE A 113 6.88 9.57 5.77
C PHE A 113 5.49 10.23 5.87
N ALA A 114 4.64 9.74 6.78
CA ALA A 114 3.30 10.25 6.97
C ALA A 114 3.32 11.70 7.48
N GLN A 115 4.16 12.03 8.47
CA GLN A 115 4.35 13.39 8.99
C GLN A 115 4.77 14.37 7.88
N LYS A 116 5.76 13.97 7.06
CA LYS A 116 6.20 14.78 5.93
C LYS A 116 5.06 15.02 4.93
N LYS A 117 4.29 13.99 4.60
CA LYS A 117 3.19 14.09 3.63
C LYS A 117 2.02 14.91 4.15
N LEU A 118 1.68 14.82 5.43
CA LEU A 118 0.69 15.70 6.06
C LEU A 118 1.09 17.17 5.94
N ALA A 119 2.33 17.50 6.30
CA ALA A 119 2.85 18.87 6.19
C ALA A 119 2.90 19.41 4.75
N GLU A 120 2.92 18.53 3.74
CA GLU A 120 2.81 18.91 2.32
C GLU A 120 1.34 19.11 1.88
N LEU A 121 0.39 18.34 2.42
CA LEU A 121 -1.02 18.34 2.02
C LEU A 121 -1.89 19.34 2.78
N GLU A 122 -1.49 19.75 3.98
CA GLU A 122 -2.22 20.73 4.82
C GLU A 122 -1.79 22.19 4.56
N LYS A 123 -0.91 22.42 3.58
CA LYS A 123 -0.52 23.77 3.12
C LYS A 123 -1.48 24.29 2.06
#